data_AF-A0A7D9HQU2-F1
#
_entry.id   AF-A0A7D9HQU2-F1
#
_cell.length_a   1.000
_cell.length_b   1.000
_cell.length_c   1.000
_cell.angle_alpha   90.00
_cell.angle_beta   90.00
_cell.angle_gamma   90.00
#
_symmetry.space_group_name_H-M   'P 1'
#
loop_
_entity.id
_entity.type
_entity.pdbx_description
1 polymer ?
#
loop_
_entity_poly.entity_id
_entity_poly.type
_entity_poly.pdbx_seq_one_letter_code
_entity_poly.pdbx_strand_id
1 'polypeptide(L)'
;MKICFGESLPLIRSLISNQHAPLKQSNGQFCKANLASVYKCLFDQDFDAHDALEDVIALKRILFSPEMSIDVKTIVDRSQISSVRAMKSDMEFIDFRHDRYQTFVGNLHCPNEDHSPISHGMALKIAGSGLSYSDLHNLWQKFGETGVVGILFMPPYNPKDTRSTPSDKNHPRVTKSKRIPSNVVKYFQSSYSI
;
A
#
# COMPACT_ATOMS: atom_id res chain seq x y z
N MET A 1 -6.30 -26.73 14.65
CA MET A 1 -5.08 -25.89 14.53
C MET A 1 -5.48 -24.51 14.02
N LYS A 2 -5.13 -23.43 14.73
CA LYS A 2 -5.43 -22.05 14.30
C LYS A 2 -4.21 -21.53 13.54
N ILE A 3 -4.37 -21.30 12.24
CA ILE A 3 -3.32 -20.72 11.40
C ILE A 3 -3.42 -19.19 11.51
N CYS A 4 -2.28 -18.54 11.69
CA CYS A 4 -2.13 -17.09 11.75
C CYS A 4 -0.92 -16.67 10.92
N PHE A 5 -0.91 -15.43 10.46
CA PHE A 5 0.20 -14.82 9.72
C PHE A 5 0.83 -13.74 10.59
N GLY A 6 2.16 -13.63 10.61
CA GLY A 6 2.87 -12.67 11.44
C GLY A 6 3.87 -11.86 10.64
N GLU A 7 3.79 -10.54 10.73
CA GLU A 7 4.83 -9.66 10.21
C GLU A 7 5.97 -9.53 11.22
N SER A 8 7.19 -9.86 10.79
CA SER A 8 8.39 -9.84 11.65
C SER A 8 8.99 -8.44 11.80
N LEU A 9 8.65 -7.47 10.94
CA LEU A 9 9.21 -6.13 10.99
C LEU A 9 8.89 -5.38 12.31
N PRO A 10 7.66 -5.42 12.84
CA PRO A 10 7.35 -4.92 14.20
C PRO A 10 8.21 -5.56 15.30
N LEU A 11 8.44 -6.87 15.23
CA LEU A 11 9.32 -7.59 16.15
C LEU A 11 10.75 -7.02 16.09
N ILE A 12 11.33 -6.92 14.90
CA ILE A 12 12.70 -6.38 14.71
C ILE A 12 12.80 -4.95 15.23
N ARG A 13 11.83 -4.09 14.91
CA ARG A 13 11.79 -2.71 15.42
C ARG A 13 11.73 -2.67 16.94
N SER A 14 10.89 -3.53 17.54
CA SER A 14 10.78 -3.65 19.00
C SER A 14 12.11 -4.05 19.63
N LEU A 15 12.84 -5.00 19.03
CA LEU A 15 14.14 -5.45 19.54
C LEU A 15 15.22 -4.37 19.45
N ILE A 16 15.26 -3.62 18.34
CA ILE A 16 16.15 -2.47 18.18
C ILE A 16 15.84 -1.40 19.25
N SER A 17 14.55 -1.06 19.45
CA SER A 17 14.14 -0.10 20.47
C SER A 17 14.49 -0.55 21.89
N ASN A 18 14.48 -1.86 22.15
CA ASN A 18 14.88 -2.43 23.44
C ASN A 18 16.39 -2.72 23.54
N GLN A 19 17.18 -2.19 22.60
CA GLN A 19 18.64 -2.29 22.60
C GLN A 19 19.15 -3.75 22.61
N HIS A 20 18.48 -4.64 21.88
CA HIS A 20 18.87 -6.06 21.80
C HIS A 20 20.28 -6.19 21.23
N ALA A 21 21.20 -6.72 22.04
CA ALA A 21 22.65 -6.69 21.76
C ALA A 21 23.05 -7.30 20.40
N PRO A 22 22.45 -8.42 19.93
CA PRO A 22 22.76 -9.00 18.62
C PRO A 22 22.51 -8.07 17.42
N LEU A 23 21.66 -7.06 17.57
CA LEU A 23 21.36 -6.09 16.51
C LEU A 23 22.24 -4.83 16.58
N LYS A 24 23.21 -4.81 17.49
CA LYS A 24 24.15 -3.72 17.68
C LYS A 24 25.43 -4.00 16.90
N GLN A 25 25.79 -3.08 16.02
CA GLN A 25 26.99 -3.13 15.21
C GLN A 25 28.24 -2.76 16.02
N SER A 26 29.41 -3.06 15.48
CA SER A 26 30.72 -2.77 16.10
C SER A 26 30.97 -1.27 16.35
N ASN A 27 30.37 -0.39 15.55
CA ASN A 27 30.42 1.07 15.74
C ASN A 27 29.47 1.58 16.84
N GLY A 28 28.76 0.68 17.54
CA GLY A 28 27.82 0.99 18.61
C GLY A 28 26.42 1.40 18.14
N GLN A 29 26.17 1.51 16.83
CA GLN A 29 24.85 1.80 16.26
C GLN A 29 24.03 0.51 16.06
N PHE A 30 22.71 0.65 15.95
CA PHE A 30 21.83 -0.48 15.63
C PHE A 30 21.63 -0.61 14.12
N CYS A 31 21.52 -1.84 13.63
CA CYS A 31 21.25 -2.09 12.22
C CYS A 31 19.88 -1.52 11.80
N LYS A 32 19.72 -1.23 10.50
CA LYS A 32 18.41 -0.82 9.97
C LYS A 32 17.41 -1.97 10.08
N ALA A 33 16.15 -1.64 10.33
CA ALA A 33 15.05 -2.61 10.40
C ALA A 33 14.59 -3.04 9.00
N ASN A 34 15.44 -3.74 8.27
CA ASN A 34 15.12 -4.44 7.01
C ASN A 34 15.88 -5.76 6.95
N LEU A 35 15.42 -6.69 6.11
CA LEU A 35 15.91 -8.06 6.09
C LEU A 35 17.42 -8.15 5.84
N ALA A 36 17.92 -7.52 4.78
CA ALA A 36 19.34 -7.52 4.41
C ALA A 36 20.25 -6.93 5.50
N SER A 37 19.86 -5.79 6.08
CA SER A 37 20.67 -5.12 7.12
C SER A 37 20.73 -5.94 8.42
N VAL A 38 19.64 -6.60 8.79
CA VAL A 38 19.60 -7.48 9.97
C VAL A 38 20.43 -8.73 9.72
N TYR A 39 20.28 -9.36 8.55
CA TYR A 39 21.04 -10.55 8.17
C TYR A 39 22.55 -10.29 8.22
N LYS A 40 23.00 -9.20 7.60
CA LYS A 40 24.40 -8.77 7.61
C LYS A 40 24.90 -8.46 9.01
N CYS A 41 24.07 -7.82 9.85
CA CYS A 41 24.44 -7.53 11.23
C CYS A 41 24.68 -8.80 12.06
N LEU A 42 23.87 -9.83 11.87
CA LEU A 42 23.94 -11.06 12.66
C LEU A 42 25.01 -12.04 12.17
N PHE A 43 25.23 -12.10 10.85
CA PHE A 43 26.04 -13.17 10.24
C PHE A 43 27.26 -12.67 9.47
N ASP A 44 27.44 -11.34 9.35
CA ASP A 44 28.48 -10.70 8.52
C ASP A 44 28.51 -11.25 7.08
N GLN A 45 27.32 -11.51 6.54
CA GLN A 45 27.09 -12.06 5.22
C GLN A 45 26.03 -11.25 4.49
N ASP A 46 26.16 -11.18 3.17
CA ASP A 46 25.08 -10.74 2.29
C ASP A 46 24.38 -11.98 1.72
N PHE A 47 23.16 -11.80 1.22
CA PHE A 47 22.40 -12.82 0.49
C PHE A 47 21.75 -12.15 -0.73
N ASP A 48 21.25 -12.96 -1.67
CA ASP A 48 20.61 -12.45 -2.88
C ASP A 48 19.19 -11.92 -2.56
N ALA A 49 19.12 -10.67 -2.12
CA ALA A 49 17.87 -10.00 -1.83
C ALA A 49 17.06 -9.79 -3.11
N HIS A 50 15.72 -9.85 -3.00
CA HIS A 50 14.77 -9.87 -4.11
C HIS A 50 14.59 -11.23 -4.80
N ASP A 51 15.30 -12.28 -4.36
CA ASP A 51 14.88 -13.66 -4.58
C ASP A 51 13.97 -14.13 -3.43
N ALA A 52 12.78 -14.60 -3.76
CA ALA A 52 11.77 -14.93 -2.76
C ALA A 52 12.15 -16.13 -1.88
N LEU A 53 12.92 -17.09 -2.42
CA LEU A 53 13.38 -18.25 -1.65
C LEU A 53 14.48 -17.83 -0.68
N GLU A 54 15.47 -17.08 -1.16
CA GLU A 54 16.56 -16.56 -0.34
C GLU A 54 16.05 -15.61 0.74
N ASP A 55 15.07 -14.75 0.44
CA ASP A 55 14.42 -13.88 1.43
C ASP A 55 13.79 -14.69 2.57
N VAL A 56 13.12 -15.80 2.26
CA VAL A 56 12.50 -16.69 3.27
C VAL A 56 13.55 -17.45 4.06
N ILE A 57 14.61 -17.94 3.41
CA ILE A 57 15.73 -18.61 4.07
C ILE A 57 16.43 -17.66 5.04
N ALA A 58 16.72 -16.43 4.59
CA ALA A 58 17.32 -15.38 5.41
C ALA A 58 16.44 -15.04 6.62
N LEU A 59 15.14 -14.83 6.41
CA LEU A 59 14.20 -14.51 7.49
C LEU A 59 14.11 -15.65 8.51
N LYS A 60 14.00 -16.90 8.05
CA LYS A 60 14.01 -18.07 8.92
C LYS A 60 15.29 -18.13 9.75
N ARG A 61 16.45 -17.93 9.10
CA ARG A 61 17.75 -17.95 9.78
C ARG A 61 17.82 -16.87 10.86
N ILE A 62 17.36 -15.65 10.59
CA ILE A 62 17.31 -14.55 11.57
C ILE A 62 16.43 -14.92 12.77
N LEU A 63 15.20 -15.35 12.52
CA LEU A 63 14.21 -15.56 13.58
C LEU A 63 14.56 -16.70 14.53
N PHE A 64 15.23 -17.73 14.03
CA PHE A 64 15.55 -18.95 14.78
C PHE A 64 17.06 -19.14 15.01
N SER A 65 17.82 -18.06 14.83
CA SER A 65 19.26 -18.05 15.05
C SER A 65 19.59 -18.12 16.54
N PRO A 66 20.62 -18.88 16.95
CA PRO A 66 21.12 -18.86 18.33
C PRO A 66 21.59 -17.47 18.77
N GLU A 67 22.19 -16.70 17.87
CA GLU A 67 22.65 -15.32 18.11
C GLU A 67 21.47 -14.42 18.49
N MET A 68 20.34 -14.62 17.84
CA MET A 68 19.13 -13.84 18.10
C MET A 68 18.53 -14.17 19.47
N SER A 69 18.59 -15.43 19.90
CA SER A 69 18.16 -15.93 21.22
C SER A 69 16.77 -15.42 21.65
N ILE A 70 15.81 -15.48 20.72
CA ILE A 70 14.42 -15.08 20.98
C ILE A 70 13.57 -16.33 21.13
N ASP A 71 12.75 -16.38 22.18
CA ASP A 71 11.76 -17.44 22.31
C ASP A 71 10.58 -17.29 21.33
N VAL A 72 9.93 -18.41 21.00
CA VAL A 72 8.80 -18.43 20.07
C VAL A 72 7.66 -17.54 20.56
N LYS A 73 7.46 -17.43 21.87
CA LYS A 73 6.41 -16.60 22.47
C LYS A 73 6.62 -15.13 22.11
N THR A 74 7.84 -14.63 22.19
CA THR A 74 8.22 -13.26 21.87
C THR A 74 8.10 -12.99 20.38
N ILE A 75 8.46 -13.97 19.54
CA ILE A 75 8.24 -13.89 18.09
C ILE A 75 6.75 -13.68 17.82
N VAL A 76 5.88 -14.48 18.43
CA VAL A 76 4.42 -14.37 18.22
C VAL A 76 3.86 -13.07 18.81
N ASP A 77 4.18 -12.74 20.06
CA ASP A 77 3.60 -11.61 20.79
C ASP A 77 4.02 -10.24 20.25
N ARG A 78 5.22 -10.16 19.63
CA ARG A 78 5.76 -8.91 19.10
C ARG A 78 5.71 -8.82 17.58
N SER A 79 5.26 -9.88 16.90
CA SER A 79 4.88 -9.79 15.48
C SER A 79 3.48 -9.21 15.38
N GLN A 80 3.21 -8.49 14.30
CA GLN A 80 1.85 -8.08 14.00
C GLN A 80 1.10 -9.30 13.44
N ILE A 81 0.23 -9.89 14.27
CA ILE A 81 -0.50 -11.11 13.92
C ILE A 81 -1.82 -10.80 13.23
N SER A 82 -1.99 -11.36 12.05
CA SER A 82 -3.20 -11.31 11.25
C SER A 82 -3.86 -12.69 11.16
N SER A 83 -5.18 -12.70 11.25
CA SER A 83 -5.96 -13.92 11.06
C SER A 83 -6.03 -14.30 9.57
N VAL A 84 -6.28 -15.57 9.27
CA VAL A 84 -6.54 -16.02 7.88
C VAL A 84 -7.66 -15.21 7.22
N ARG A 85 -8.71 -14.86 7.96
CA ARG A 85 -9.82 -14.05 7.43
C ARG A 85 -9.37 -12.65 7.05
N ALA A 86 -8.54 -12.01 7.88
CA ALA A 86 -7.99 -10.68 7.58
C ALA A 86 -7.10 -10.74 6.32
N MET A 87 -6.19 -11.71 6.25
CA MET A 87 -5.29 -11.88 5.11
C MET A 87 -6.05 -12.20 3.82
N LYS A 88 -7.12 -13.00 3.88
CA LYS A 88 -7.99 -13.23 2.73
C LYS A 88 -8.64 -11.93 2.27
N SER A 89 -9.15 -11.12 3.19
CA SER A 89 -9.74 -9.81 2.85
C SER A 89 -8.73 -8.86 2.23
N ASP A 90 -7.48 -8.86 2.71
CA ASP A 90 -6.41 -8.03 2.15
C ASP A 90 -6.02 -8.49 0.74
N MET A 91 -5.94 -9.81 0.52
CA MET A 91 -5.70 -10.38 -0.81
C MET A 91 -6.81 -10.00 -1.79
N GLU A 92 -8.08 -10.19 -1.40
CA GLU A 92 -9.24 -9.79 -2.21
C GLU A 92 -9.23 -8.30 -2.54
N PHE A 93 -8.82 -7.45 -1.59
CA PHE A 93 -8.68 -6.01 -1.81
C PHE A 93 -7.55 -5.68 -2.80
N ILE A 94 -6.41 -6.35 -2.71
CA ILE A 94 -5.28 -6.15 -3.64
C ILE A 94 -5.68 -6.55 -5.06
N ASP A 95 -6.30 -7.72 -5.23
CA ASP A 95 -6.78 -8.21 -6.52
C ASP A 95 -7.81 -7.25 -7.11
N PHE A 96 -8.82 -6.87 -6.32
CA PHE A 96 -9.84 -5.90 -6.72
C PHE A 96 -9.24 -4.55 -7.15
N ARG A 97 -8.26 -4.04 -6.39
CA ARG A 97 -7.56 -2.80 -6.71
C ARG A 97 -6.76 -2.94 -8.01
N HIS A 98 -6.14 -4.10 -8.23
CA HIS A 98 -5.40 -4.38 -9.45
C HIS A 98 -6.32 -4.45 -10.67
N ASP A 99 -7.43 -5.19 -10.59
CA ASP A 99 -8.42 -5.30 -11.67
C ASP A 99 -8.95 -3.94 -12.08
N ARG A 100 -9.30 -3.08 -11.11
CA ARG A 100 -9.73 -1.71 -11.39
C ARG A 100 -8.61 -0.87 -11.97
N TYR A 101 -7.39 -1.01 -11.48
CA TYR A 101 -6.23 -0.31 -12.03
C TYR A 101 -6.06 -0.62 -13.53
N GLN A 102 -6.22 -1.90 -13.94
CA GLN A 102 -6.10 -2.30 -15.34
C GLN A 102 -7.07 -1.57 -16.26
N THR A 103 -8.26 -1.21 -15.78
CA THR A 103 -9.24 -0.46 -16.60
C THR A 103 -8.75 0.94 -17.00
N PHE A 104 -7.80 1.52 -16.27
CA PHE A 104 -7.20 2.82 -16.60
C PHE A 104 -6.07 2.71 -17.62
N VAL A 105 -5.44 1.54 -17.75
CA VAL A 105 -4.30 1.32 -18.65
C VAL A 105 -4.75 1.45 -20.10
N GLY A 106 -4.04 2.27 -20.88
CA GLY A 106 -4.40 2.58 -22.28
C GLY A 106 -5.55 3.60 -22.42
N ASN A 107 -6.10 4.08 -21.31
CA ASN A 107 -7.11 5.15 -21.28
C ASN A 107 -6.55 6.39 -20.56
N LEU A 108 -6.91 6.58 -19.29
CA LEU A 108 -6.43 7.69 -18.46
C LEU A 108 -4.97 7.52 -18.01
N HIS A 109 -4.48 6.28 -18.00
CA HIS A 109 -3.10 5.97 -17.68
C HIS A 109 -2.40 5.25 -18.84
N CYS A 110 -1.41 5.90 -19.44
CA CYS A 110 -0.57 5.35 -20.50
C CYS A 110 0.85 5.16 -19.97
N PRO A 111 1.26 3.94 -19.57
CA PRO A 111 2.55 3.70 -18.90
C PRO A 111 3.78 4.12 -19.71
N ASN A 112 3.65 4.15 -21.04
CA ASN A 112 4.75 4.41 -21.98
C ASN A 112 4.68 5.82 -22.59
N GLU A 113 3.83 6.71 -22.08
CA GLU A 113 3.65 8.06 -22.63
C GLU A 113 3.99 9.13 -21.60
N ASP A 114 4.82 10.10 -22.01
CA ASP A 114 5.22 11.25 -21.18
C ASP A 114 4.04 12.16 -20.78
N HIS A 115 2.91 12.05 -21.48
CA HIS A 115 1.73 12.89 -21.31
C HIS A 115 0.46 12.11 -20.90
N SER A 116 0.65 11.03 -20.14
CA SER A 116 -0.45 10.30 -19.50
C SER A 116 -1.35 11.24 -18.66
N PRO A 117 -2.69 11.27 -18.87
CA PRO A 117 -3.61 12.16 -18.14
C PRO A 117 -3.48 12.08 -16.62
N ILE A 118 -3.31 10.87 -16.10
CA ILE A 118 -2.96 10.62 -14.70
C ILE A 118 -1.72 9.72 -14.59
N SER A 119 -0.97 9.87 -13.49
CA SER A 119 0.18 9.01 -13.20
C SER A 119 -0.26 7.63 -12.71
N HIS A 120 0.66 6.67 -12.77
CA HIS A 120 0.48 5.32 -12.21
C HIS A 120 -0.03 5.34 -10.76
N GLY A 121 0.65 6.11 -9.90
CA GLY A 121 0.27 6.25 -8.49
C GLY A 121 -1.11 6.88 -8.28
N MET A 122 -1.58 7.71 -9.22
CA MET A 122 -2.92 8.27 -9.16
C MET A 122 -3.98 7.27 -9.63
N ALA A 123 -3.73 6.52 -10.71
CA ALA A 123 -4.61 5.44 -11.15
C ALA A 123 -4.82 4.40 -10.03
N LEU A 124 -3.74 4.00 -9.35
CA LEU A 124 -3.80 3.11 -8.19
C LEU A 124 -4.60 3.67 -7.00
N LYS A 125 -4.63 5.00 -6.80
CA LYS A 125 -5.44 5.64 -5.76
C LYS A 125 -6.91 5.65 -6.12
N ILE A 126 -7.25 5.96 -7.37
CA ILE A 126 -8.64 5.91 -7.86
C ILE A 126 -9.16 4.47 -7.77
N ALA A 127 -8.39 3.50 -8.26
CA ALA A 127 -8.73 2.07 -8.17
C ALA A 127 -8.92 1.61 -6.72
N GLY A 128 -8.03 2.01 -5.81
CA GLY A 128 -8.14 1.70 -4.38
C GLY A 128 -9.35 2.35 -3.68
N SER A 129 -9.91 3.42 -4.26
CA SER A 129 -11.18 4.01 -3.80
C SER A 129 -12.42 3.28 -4.32
N GLY A 130 -12.23 2.20 -5.08
CA GLY A 130 -13.30 1.39 -5.67
C GLY A 130 -13.90 1.98 -6.93
N LEU A 131 -13.14 2.75 -7.71
CA LEU A 131 -13.56 3.33 -8.98
C LEU A 131 -12.77 2.74 -10.15
N SER A 132 -13.46 2.33 -11.21
CA SER A 132 -12.85 1.93 -12.48
C SER A 132 -12.90 3.08 -13.50
N TYR A 133 -12.23 2.91 -14.63
CA TYR A 133 -12.39 3.80 -15.77
C TYR A 133 -13.85 3.89 -16.25
N SER A 134 -14.52 2.73 -16.35
CA SER A 134 -15.92 2.64 -16.77
C SER A 134 -16.86 3.40 -15.83
N ASP A 135 -16.61 3.37 -14.52
CA ASP A 135 -17.37 4.18 -13.56
C ASP A 135 -17.22 5.69 -13.85
N LEU A 136 -15.99 6.15 -14.10
CA LEU A 136 -15.73 7.56 -14.43
C LEU A 136 -16.35 7.96 -15.77
N HIS A 137 -16.26 7.10 -16.78
CA HIS A 137 -16.88 7.32 -18.08
C HIS A 137 -18.42 7.39 -17.96
N ASN A 138 -19.05 6.49 -17.19
CA ASN A 138 -20.49 6.53 -16.95
C ASN A 138 -20.92 7.81 -16.22
N LEU A 139 -20.12 8.27 -15.25
CA LEU A 139 -20.35 9.55 -14.56
C LEU A 139 -20.23 10.74 -15.52
N TRP A 140 -19.25 10.72 -16.41
CA TRP A 140 -19.12 11.72 -17.47
C TRP A 140 -20.35 11.76 -18.37
N GLN A 141 -20.80 10.59 -18.87
CA GLN A 141 -21.97 10.50 -19.75
C GLN A 141 -23.25 11.01 -19.07
N LYS A 142 -23.41 10.77 -17.77
CA LYS A 142 -24.65 11.10 -17.05
C LYS A 142 -24.67 12.50 -16.44
N PHE A 143 -23.52 12.99 -15.98
CA PHE A 143 -23.42 14.20 -15.15
C PHE A 143 -22.31 15.16 -15.60
N GLY A 144 -21.61 14.85 -16.70
CA GLY A 144 -20.52 15.64 -17.26
C GLY A 144 -19.38 15.88 -16.28
N GLU A 145 -18.75 17.05 -16.43
CA GLU A 145 -17.64 17.51 -15.58
C GLU A 145 -18.00 17.47 -14.09
N THR A 146 -19.22 17.89 -13.74
CA THR A 146 -19.65 17.97 -12.34
C THR A 146 -19.64 16.59 -11.66
N GLY A 147 -20.07 15.54 -12.36
CA GLY A 147 -20.05 14.17 -11.82
C GLY A 147 -18.63 13.65 -11.57
N VAL A 148 -17.73 13.86 -12.54
CA VAL A 148 -16.34 13.41 -12.45
C VAL A 148 -15.56 14.17 -11.37
N VAL A 149 -15.70 15.50 -11.32
CA VAL A 149 -15.05 16.32 -10.29
C VAL A 149 -15.61 15.98 -8.91
N GLY A 150 -16.94 15.83 -8.80
CA GLY A 150 -17.62 15.47 -7.57
C GLY A 150 -17.09 14.17 -6.98
N ILE A 151 -17.03 13.08 -7.76
CA ILE A 151 -16.60 11.79 -7.22
C ILE A 151 -15.11 11.76 -6.84
N LEU A 152 -14.24 12.44 -7.60
CA LEU A 152 -12.79 12.41 -7.36
C LEU A 152 -12.36 13.33 -6.21
N PHE A 153 -13.07 14.44 -6.01
CA PHE A 153 -12.68 15.48 -5.06
C PHE A 153 -13.49 15.44 -3.75
N MET A 154 -14.78 15.10 -3.81
CA MET A 154 -15.63 15.15 -2.60
C MET A 154 -15.50 13.87 -1.76
N PRO A 155 -15.50 13.98 -0.42
CA PRO A 155 -15.53 12.82 0.46
C PRO A 155 -16.77 11.95 0.23
N PRO A 156 -16.71 10.63 0.49
CA PRO A 156 -17.92 9.82 0.63
C PRO A 156 -18.85 10.40 1.70
N TYR A 157 -20.13 10.58 1.36
CA TYR A 157 -21.15 10.95 2.34
C TYR A 157 -21.31 9.84 3.39
N ASN A 158 -21.11 10.18 4.67
CA ASN A 158 -21.37 9.28 5.79
C ASN A 158 -22.61 9.76 6.57
N PRO A 159 -23.76 9.08 6.45
CA PRO A 159 -25.00 9.50 7.12
C PRO A 159 -24.93 9.42 8.65
N LYS A 160 -23.98 8.67 9.21
CA LYS A 160 -23.82 8.50 10.67
C LYS A 160 -22.93 9.56 11.31
N ASP A 161 -22.29 10.41 10.52
CA ASP A 161 -21.46 11.48 11.02
C ASP A 161 -22.22 12.80 10.96
N THR A 162 -22.91 13.14 12.05
CA THR A 162 -23.67 14.39 12.18
C THR A 162 -22.78 15.63 12.28
N ARG A 163 -21.44 15.47 12.26
CA ARG A 163 -20.45 16.56 12.20
C ARG A 163 -19.75 16.69 10.85
N SER A 164 -19.91 15.72 9.96
CA SER A 164 -19.45 15.81 8.57
C SER A 164 -20.35 16.76 7.77
N THR A 165 -20.04 18.05 7.79
CA THR A 165 -20.53 18.93 6.71
C THR A 165 -19.96 18.41 5.37
N PRO A 166 -20.64 18.63 4.22
CA PRO A 166 -20.15 18.23 2.89
C PRO A 166 -18.78 18.82 2.49
N SER A 167 -18.17 19.62 3.37
CA SER A 167 -17.02 20.46 3.13
C SER A 167 -15.81 20.10 3.98
N ASP A 168 -15.66 18.87 4.44
CA ASP A 168 -14.39 18.44 5.04
C ASP A 168 -13.32 18.29 3.93
N LYS A 169 -12.92 19.44 3.35
CA LYS A 169 -11.91 19.62 2.28
C LYS A 169 -10.57 18.97 2.65
N ASN A 170 -10.41 18.55 3.91
CA ASN A 170 -9.26 17.85 4.43
C ASN A 170 -9.22 16.35 4.08
N HIS A 171 -10.35 15.75 3.65
CA HIS A 171 -10.45 14.31 3.35
C HIS A 171 -11.11 14.03 1.99
N PRO A 172 -10.52 14.47 0.86
CA PRO A 172 -11.07 14.12 -0.45
C PRO A 172 -11.02 12.61 -0.69
N ARG A 173 -11.95 12.08 -1.49
CA ARG A 173 -11.99 10.64 -1.81
C ARG A 173 -10.69 10.14 -2.44
N VAL A 174 -10.12 10.91 -3.37
CA VAL A 174 -8.91 10.49 -4.10
C VAL A 174 -7.75 11.47 -3.91
N THR A 175 -7.99 12.77 -4.04
CA THR A 175 -6.90 13.76 -4.10
C THR A 175 -7.32 15.17 -3.70
N LYS A 176 -6.40 15.90 -3.05
CA LYS A 176 -6.53 17.34 -2.77
C LYS A 176 -6.12 18.21 -3.96
N SER A 177 -5.44 17.62 -4.96
CA SER A 177 -4.93 18.36 -6.12
C SER A 177 -6.01 18.55 -7.17
N LYS A 178 -6.38 19.80 -7.43
CA LYS A 178 -7.33 20.17 -8.49
C LYS A 178 -6.86 19.79 -9.91
N ARG A 179 -5.54 19.68 -10.12
CA ARG A 179 -4.96 19.30 -11.42
C ARG A 179 -5.44 17.93 -11.90
N ILE A 180 -5.67 16.99 -10.97
CA ILE A 180 -6.04 15.62 -11.31
C ILE A 180 -7.47 15.56 -11.88
N PRO A 181 -8.53 16.06 -11.20
CA PRO A 181 -9.84 16.17 -11.81
C PRO A 181 -9.82 16.92 -13.15
N SER A 182 -9.08 18.04 -13.24
CA SER A 182 -9.00 18.81 -14.49
C SER A 182 -8.38 18.01 -15.64
N ASN A 183 -7.33 17.22 -15.40
CA ASN A 183 -6.74 16.37 -16.43
C ASN A 183 -7.70 15.27 -16.90
N VAL A 184 -8.41 14.64 -15.96
CA VAL A 184 -9.41 13.60 -16.26
C VAL A 184 -10.57 14.18 -17.07
N VAL A 185 -11.06 15.37 -16.70
CA VAL A 185 -12.10 16.08 -17.45
C VAL A 185 -11.63 16.43 -18.87
N LYS A 186 -10.42 16.98 -19.02
CA LYS A 186 -9.84 17.29 -20.33
C LYS A 186 -9.75 16.07 -21.22
N TYR A 187 -9.32 14.93 -20.66
CA TYR A 187 -9.29 13.66 -21.37
C TYR A 187 -10.69 13.30 -21.90
N PHE A 188 -11.71 13.30 -21.04
CA PHE A 188 -13.07 12.96 -21.47
C PHE A 188 -13.64 13.96 -22.49
N GLN A 189 -13.35 15.26 -22.37
CA GLN A 189 -13.72 16.27 -23.36
C GLN A 189 -13.10 15.99 -24.74
N SER A 190 -11.81 15.61 -24.77
CA SER A 190 -11.11 15.30 -26.03
C SER A 190 -11.52 13.96 -26.64
N SER A 191 -11.85 12.97 -25.82
CA SER A 191 -12.14 11.61 -26.26
C SER A 191 -13.63 11.40 -26.58
N TYR A 192 -14.51 12.19 -25.99
CA TYR A 192 -15.96 12.06 -26.09
C TYR A 192 -16.58 13.44 -26.23
N SER A 193 -16.41 14.05 -27.40
CA SER A 193 -17.21 15.22 -27.76
C SER A 193 -18.67 14.79 -27.93
N ILE A 194 -19.55 15.33 -27.09
CA ILE A 194 -21.00 15.37 -27.33
C ILE A 194 -21.29 16.62 -28.16
#